data_AF-A0A8C2AS07-F1
#
_entry.id   AF-A0A8C2AS07-F1
#
_cell.length_a   1.000
_cell.length_b   1.000
_cell.length_c   1.000
_cell.angle_alpha   90.00
_cell.angle_beta   90.00
_cell.angle_gamma   90.00
#
_symmetry.space_group_name_H-M   'P 1'
#
loop_
_entity.id
_entity.type
_entity.pdbx_description
1 polymer ?
#
loop_
_entity_poly.entity_id
_entity_poly.type
_entity_poly.pdbx_seq_one_letter_code
_entity_poly.pdbx_strand_id
1 'polypeptide(L)'
;MLAPCLPDDKPPSLGCFGWFIIFIAIIITIGLFPVTMFMCIKIVKEYERAVIFRLGRIVDKKPKGPGIFFVLPCTDTFRKVDLRTVTFDIPAQETALDEATSVWGIKVERVEIKDVKLPIQLQRAMAAEAEAAREARAKVIAAEGEMNASRALKEASLVISESPSALQLRYLQTLSAIAAERNSTIIFPVPIDIIQHFTSKKNE
;
A
#
# COMPACT_ATOMS: atom_id res chain seq x y z
N MET A 1 -26.02 -40.88 -46.30
CA MET A 1 -25.91 -40.66 -44.83
C MET A 1 -25.62 -39.18 -44.66
N LEU A 2 -26.66 -38.34 -44.60
CA LEU A 2 -27.25 -37.73 -43.38
C LEU A 2 -26.21 -36.80 -42.68
N ALA A 3 -26.33 -35.48 -42.60
CA ALA A 3 -27.43 -34.52 -42.79
C ALA A 3 -26.89 -33.08 -43.04
N PRO A 4 -27.66 -32.18 -43.72
CA PRO A 4 -27.37 -30.75 -43.80
C PRO A 4 -28.23 -29.91 -42.82
N CYS A 5 -27.76 -28.69 -42.52
CA CYS A 5 -28.49 -27.52 -41.99
C CYS A 5 -29.29 -27.64 -40.67
N LEU A 6 -28.80 -26.97 -39.62
CA LEU A 6 -29.65 -26.33 -38.62
C LEU A 6 -29.50 -24.80 -38.76
N PRO A 7 -30.55 -24.09 -39.23
CA PRO A 7 -30.60 -22.64 -39.26
C PRO A 7 -31.17 -22.07 -37.95
N ASP A 8 -30.70 -20.88 -37.57
CA ASP A 8 -31.36 -19.88 -36.71
C ASP A 8 -32.25 -20.38 -35.56
N ASP A 9 -31.71 -20.36 -34.34
CA ASP A 9 -32.52 -20.25 -33.12
C ASP A 9 -33.21 -18.87 -33.09
N LYS A 10 -34.29 -18.71 -33.86
CA LYS A 10 -35.29 -17.67 -33.57
C LYS A 10 -35.82 -17.96 -32.17
N PRO A 11 -35.83 -16.97 -31.24
CA PRO A 11 -36.37 -17.19 -29.91
C PRO A 11 -37.82 -17.68 -30.08
N PRO A 12 -38.25 -18.69 -29.30
CA PRO A 12 -39.59 -19.25 -29.40
C PRO A 12 -40.60 -18.10 -29.40
N SER A 13 -41.54 -18.08 -30.34
CA SER A 13 -42.63 -17.11 -30.36
C SER A 13 -43.40 -17.29 -29.05
N LEU A 14 -43.00 -16.52 -28.05
CA LEU A 14 -43.55 -16.55 -26.71
C LEU A 14 -45.03 -16.25 -26.87
N GLY A 15 -45.87 -17.27 -26.62
CA GLY A 15 -47.32 -17.09 -26.62
C GLY A 15 -47.70 -15.93 -25.71
N CYS A 16 -48.91 -15.40 -25.87
CA CYS A 16 -49.42 -14.25 -25.11
C CYS A 16 -49.12 -14.36 -23.60
N PHE A 17 -49.25 -15.56 -23.03
CA PHE A 17 -48.91 -15.87 -21.64
C PHE A 17 -47.43 -15.66 -21.27
N GLY A 18 -46.50 -15.99 -22.17
CA GLY A 18 -45.07 -15.73 -21.99
C GLY A 18 -44.75 -14.23 -21.99
N TRP A 19 -45.43 -13.46 -22.85
CA TRP A 19 -45.28 -12.00 -22.85
C TRP A 19 -45.79 -11.40 -21.53
N PHE A 20 -46.90 -11.88 -20.98
CA PHE A 20 -47.35 -11.47 -19.64
C PHE A 20 -46.33 -11.75 -18.54
N ILE A 21 -45.69 -12.92 -18.53
CA ILE A 21 -44.64 -13.26 -17.55
C ILE A 21 -43.44 -12.32 -17.69
N ILE A 22 -43.01 -12.02 -18.92
CA ILE A 22 -41.92 -11.06 -19.17
C ILE A 22 -42.30 -9.67 -18.68
N PHE A 23 -43.51 -9.20 -18.96
CA PHE A 23 -43.99 -7.91 -18.47
C PHE A 23 -44.02 -7.85 -16.94
N ILE A 24 -44.52 -8.90 -16.28
CA ILE A 24 -44.52 -8.99 -14.82
C ILE A 24 -43.09 -9.02 -14.25
N ALA A 25 -42.17 -9.75 -14.87
CA ALA A 25 -40.78 -9.83 -14.44
C ALA A 25 -40.04 -8.49 -14.64
N ILE A 26 -40.31 -7.79 -15.73
CA ILE A 26 -39.80 -6.44 -16.00
C ILE A 26 -40.35 -5.46 -14.96
N ILE A 27 -41.65 -5.49 -14.66
CA ILE A 27 -42.25 -4.64 -13.63
C ILE A 27 -41.67 -4.92 -12.25
N ILE A 28 -41.48 -6.19 -11.88
CA ILE A 28 -40.86 -6.57 -10.60
C ILE A 28 -39.40 -6.12 -10.54
N THR A 29 -38.64 -6.26 -11.63
CA THR A 29 -37.24 -5.82 -11.70
C THR A 29 -37.13 -4.30 -11.61
N ILE A 30 -37.97 -3.57 -12.35
CA ILE A 30 -38.02 -2.10 -12.32
C ILE A 30 -38.53 -1.59 -10.97
N GLY A 31 -39.41 -2.32 -10.27
CA GLY A 31 -39.90 -1.95 -8.94
C GLY A 31 -38.90 -2.25 -7.82
N LEU A 32 -38.16 -3.36 -7.92
CA LEU A 32 -37.15 -3.75 -6.92
C LEU A 32 -35.84 -2.95 -7.09
N PHE A 33 -35.54 -2.48 -8.29
CA PHE A 33 -34.37 -1.65 -8.58
C PHE A 33 -34.30 -0.33 -7.77
N PRO A 34 -35.35 0.52 -7.70
CA PRO A 34 -35.33 1.72 -6.88
C PRO A 34 -35.29 1.37 -5.39
N VAL A 35 -35.94 0.27 -4.96
CA VAL A 35 -35.92 -0.18 -3.55
C VAL A 35 -34.51 -0.61 -3.13
N THR A 36 -33.82 -1.39 -3.96
CA THR A 36 -32.43 -1.81 -3.71
C THR A 36 -31.47 -0.61 -3.76
N MET A 37 -31.66 0.30 -4.72
CA MET A 37 -30.86 1.52 -4.82
C MET A 37 -31.06 2.46 -3.63
N PHE A 38 -32.29 2.63 -3.13
CA PHE A 38 -32.57 3.43 -1.93
C PHE A 38 -32.00 2.78 -0.66
N MET A 39 -32.08 1.46 -0.54
CA MET A 39 -31.58 0.73 0.62
C MET A 39 -30.04 0.75 0.74
N CYS A 40 -29.33 0.98 -0.37
CA CYS A 40 -27.87 1.15 -0.43
C CYS A 40 -27.38 2.57 -0.07
N ILE A 41 -28.27 3.57 -0.10
CA ILE A 41 -27.93 4.96 0.25
C ILE A 41 -28.09 5.13 1.77
N LYS A 42 -27.04 4.80 2.51
CA LYS A 42 -26.94 5.04 3.96
C LYS A 42 -26.00 6.24 4.21
N ILE A 43 -26.56 7.34 4.72
CA ILE A 43 -25.81 8.57 5.04
C ILE A 43 -25.01 8.35 6.34
N VAL A 44 -23.69 8.52 6.27
CA VAL A 44 -22.78 8.51 7.44
C VAL A 44 -22.53 9.95 7.87
N LYS A 45 -22.58 10.22 9.18
CA LYS A 45 -22.44 11.57 9.75
C LYS A 45 -21.01 12.09 9.55
N GLU A 46 -20.86 13.41 9.43
CA GLU A 46 -19.59 14.10 9.10
C GLU A 46 -18.42 13.83 10.06
N TYR A 47 -18.69 13.33 11.26
CA TYR A 47 -17.72 13.16 12.35
C TYR A 47 -17.24 11.71 12.56
N GLU A 48 -17.65 10.77 11.70
CA GLU A 48 -17.24 9.36 11.77
C GLU A 48 -16.49 8.96 10.49
N ARG A 49 -15.26 8.44 10.60
CA ARG A 49 -14.59 7.78 9.47
C ARG A 49 -14.97 6.30 9.48
N ALA A 50 -15.61 5.83 8.42
CA ALA A 50 -15.94 4.42 8.25
C ALA A 50 -14.84 3.73 7.46
N VAL A 51 -14.27 2.66 8.03
CA VAL A 51 -13.40 1.74 7.30
C VAL A 51 -14.27 0.61 6.78
N ILE A 52 -14.28 0.42 5.46
CA ILE A 52 -15.10 -0.58 4.77
C ILE A 52 -14.22 -1.81 4.51
N PHE A 53 -14.66 -2.96 5.03
CA PHE A 53 -14.05 -4.25 4.70
C PHE A 53 -14.96 -4.97 3.71
N ARG A 54 -14.48 -5.11 2.47
CA ARG A 54 -15.16 -5.89 1.43
C ARG A 54 -14.47 -7.24 1.31
N LEU A 55 -15.20 -8.33 1.56
CA LEU A 55 -14.68 -9.70 1.42
C LEU A 55 -13.36 -9.95 2.19
N GLY A 56 -13.22 -9.34 3.38
CA GLY A 56 -12.03 -9.52 4.23
C GLY A 56 -10.77 -8.75 3.80
N ARG A 57 -10.82 -7.97 2.72
CA ARG A 57 -9.72 -7.09 2.29
C ARG A 57 -10.08 -5.62 2.45
N ILE A 58 -9.11 -4.81 2.86
CA ILE A 58 -9.25 -3.35 2.91
C ILE A 58 -9.26 -2.84 1.47
N VAL A 59 -10.42 -2.35 1.01
CA VAL A 59 -10.60 -1.87 -0.37
C VAL A 59 -9.94 -0.52 -0.58
N ASP A 60 -9.99 0.33 0.43
CA ASP A 60 -9.55 1.72 0.32
C ASP A 60 -8.26 1.92 1.12
N LYS A 61 -7.16 2.24 0.42
CA LYS A 61 -5.86 2.62 1.05
C LYS A 61 -5.94 3.90 1.89
N LYS A 62 -7.04 4.66 1.78
CA LYS A 62 -7.31 5.87 2.55
C LYS A 62 -8.71 5.78 3.16
N PRO A 63 -8.92 6.22 4.42
CA PRO A 63 -10.25 6.30 5.00
C PRO A 63 -11.10 7.25 4.16
N LYS A 64 -12.28 6.80 3.72
CA LYS A 64 -13.23 7.66 3.02
C LYS A 64 -13.71 8.76 3.98
N GLY A 65 -13.68 10.01 3.50
CA GLY A 65 -14.06 11.21 4.25
C GLY A 65 -15.57 11.23 4.55
N PRO A 66 -16.15 12.34 5.00
CA PRO A 66 -17.59 12.46 5.15
C PRO A 66 -18.29 12.57 3.77
N GLY A 67 -19.44 11.94 3.60
CA GLY A 67 -20.17 11.93 2.33
C GLY A 67 -21.13 10.75 2.17
N ILE A 68 -21.82 10.72 1.03
CA ILE A 68 -22.70 9.60 0.65
C ILE A 68 -21.80 8.46 0.15
N PHE A 69 -21.73 7.37 0.90
CA PHE A 69 -21.01 6.16 0.48
C PHE A 69 -21.98 5.06 0.10
N PHE A 70 -21.76 4.47 -1.07
CA PHE A 70 -22.50 3.31 -1.54
C PHE A 70 -21.91 2.05 -0.88
N VAL A 71 -22.58 1.53 0.14
CA VAL A 71 -22.18 0.32 0.89
C VAL A 71 -23.13 -0.81 0.48
N LEU A 72 -22.59 -1.87 -0.15
CA LEU A 72 -23.41 -3.01 -0.55
C LEU A 72 -23.75 -3.86 0.69
N PRO A 73 -25.04 -4.04 1.04
CA PRO A 73 -25.46 -4.68 2.29
C PRO A 73 -25.03 -6.15 2.45
N CYS A 74 -24.64 -6.83 1.37
CA CYS A 74 -24.27 -8.25 1.39
C CYS A 74 -22.75 -8.52 1.43
N THR A 75 -21.91 -7.56 1.05
CA THR A 75 -20.46 -7.74 0.89
C THR A 75 -19.60 -6.78 1.70
N ASP A 76 -20.18 -5.64 2.10
CA ASP A 76 -19.45 -4.55 2.75
C ASP A 76 -19.83 -4.49 4.23
N THR A 77 -18.86 -4.76 5.11
CA THR A 77 -19.02 -4.54 6.55
C THR A 77 -18.42 -3.20 6.94
N PHE A 78 -19.21 -2.35 7.62
CA PHE A 78 -18.78 -1.03 8.07
C PHE A 78 -18.39 -1.08 9.55
N ARG A 79 -17.18 -0.61 9.88
CA ARG A 79 -16.77 -0.33 11.26
C ARG A 79 -16.53 1.17 11.37
N LYS A 80 -17.34 1.82 12.19
CA LYS A 80 -17.26 3.26 12.47
C LYS A 80 -16.13 3.49 13.46
N VAL A 81 -15.18 4.36 13.11
CA VAL A 81 -14.08 4.77 13.99
C VAL A 81 -14.22 6.26 14.25
N ASP A 82 -14.39 6.62 15.52
CA ASP A 82 -14.42 8.02 15.97
C ASP A 82 -13.00 8.59 15.86
N LEU A 83 -12.87 9.76 15.22
CA LEU A 83 -11.59 10.43 15.01
C LEU A 83 -11.22 11.39 16.13
N ARG A 84 -12.10 11.56 17.13
CA ARG A 84 -11.80 12.43 18.26
C ARG A 84 -10.54 11.95 18.95
N THR A 85 -9.65 12.90 19.20
CA THR A 85 -8.46 12.68 20.02
C THR A 85 -8.95 12.31 21.41
N VAL A 86 -8.86 11.03 21.77
CA VAL A 86 -9.06 10.61 23.17
C VAL A 86 -7.79 11.00 23.90
N THR A 87 -7.71 12.26 24.31
CA THR A 87 -6.68 12.73 25.22
C THR A 87 -7.00 12.16 26.59
N PHE A 88 -6.31 11.08 26.96
CA PHE A 88 -6.21 10.70 28.35
C PHE A 88 -5.25 11.70 29.00
N ASP A 89 -5.81 12.77 29.54
CA ASP A 89 -5.06 13.67 30.41
C ASP A 89 -4.77 12.90 31.70
N ILE A 90 -3.52 12.44 31.84
CA ILE A 90 -3.05 11.79 33.05
C ILE A 90 -2.84 12.92 34.07
N PRO A 91 -3.64 13.00 35.15
CA PRO A 91 -3.36 13.98 36.19
C PRO A 91 -1.96 13.69 36.74
N ALA A 92 -1.24 14.73 37.17
CA ALA A 92 0.05 14.55 37.85
C ALA A 92 -0.16 13.62 39.07
N GLN A 93 0.17 12.34 38.90
CA GLN A 93 -0.08 11.32 39.93
C GLN A 93 0.84 11.53 41.13
N GLU A 94 1.97 12.20 40.94
CA GLU A 94 2.95 12.49 41.99
C GLU A 94 2.34 13.30 43.15
N THR A 95 1.60 14.38 42.86
CA THR A 95 1.03 15.23 43.91
C THR A 95 -0.10 14.53 44.67
N ALA A 96 -0.97 13.81 43.96
CA ALA A 96 -2.06 13.05 44.58
C ALA A 96 -1.55 11.88 45.45
N LEU A 97 -0.45 11.24 45.04
CA LEU A 97 0.13 10.11 45.77
C LEU A 97 0.99 10.56 46.97
N ASP A 98 1.73 11.67 46.83
CA ASP A 98 2.51 12.27 47.92
C ASP A 98 1.59 12.78 49.04
N GLU A 99 0.47 13.44 48.70
CA GLU A 99 -0.53 13.89 49.67
C GLU A 99 -1.16 12.72 50.45
N ALA A 100 -1.48 11.62 49.76
CA ALA A 100 -2.05 10.43 50.40
C ALA A 100 -1.07 9.68 51.30
N THR A 101 0.24 9.71 50.99
CA THR A 101 1.29 8.96 51.70
C THR A 101 1.98 9.77 52.81
N SER A 102 1.83 11.10 52.79
CA SER A 102 2.31 12.02 53.83
C SER A 102 1.79 11.66 55.23
N VAL A 103 0.54 11.20 55.33
CA VAL A 103 -0.11 10.79 56.60
C VAL A 103 0.59 9.58 57.24
N TRP A 104 1.29 8.77 56.44
CA TRP A 104 2.06 7.61 56.88
C TRP A 104 3.55 7.93 57.09
N GLY A 105 3.97 9.19 56.88
CA GLY A 105 5.38 9.61 56.98
C GLY A 105 6.26 9.08 55.84
N ILE A 106 5.65 8.67 54.71
CA ILE A 106 6.34 8.15 53.53
C ILE A 106 6.38 9.26 52.48
N LYS A 107 7.56 9.55 51.94
CA LYS A 107 7.76 10.54 50.86
C LYS A 107 7.90 9.82 49.53
N VAL A 108 7.11 10.21 48.53
CA VAL A 108 7.17 9.62 47.18
C VAL A 108 8.20 10.40 46.35
N GLU A 109 9.24 9.74 45.84
CA GLU A 109 10.32 10.39 45.08
C GLU A 109 10.02 10.46 43.56
N ARG A 110 9.39 9.41 43.01
CA ARG A 110 9.08 9.34 41.58
C ARG A 110 7.93 8.37 41.31
N VAL A 111 7.02 8.77 40.43
CA VAL A 111 5.93 7.92 39.93
C VAL A 111 6.19 7.60 38.47
N GLU A 112 6.32 6.31 38.15
CA GLU A 112 6.48 5.81 36.80
C GLU A 112 5.29 4.94 36.40
N ILE A 113 4.81 5.11 35.17
CA ILE A 113 3.73 4.28 34.64
C ILE A 113 4.33 2.94 34.25
N LYS A 114 3.82 1.87 34.87
CA LYS A 114 4.28 0.51 34.58
C LYS A 114 3.67 -0.07 33.30
N ASP A 115 2.34 -0.09 33.20
CA ASP A 115 1.61 -0.66 32.06
C ASP A 115 0.25 0.02 31.83
N VAL A 116 -0.08 0.31 30.57
CA VAL A 116 -1.42 0.76 30.16
C VAL A 116 -2.04 -0.31 29.28
N LYS A 117 -3.21 -0.83 29.69
CA LYS A 117 -3.93 -1.86 28.94
C LYS A 117 -4.90 -1.20 27.95
N LEU A 118 -4.60 -1.30 26.66
CA LEU A 118 -5.52 -0.92 25.60
C LEU A 118 -6.46 -2.08 25.26
N PRO A 119 -7.73 -1.82 24.89
CA PRO A 119 -8.62 -2.86 24.39
C PRO A 119 -8.06 -3.46 23.09
N ILE A 120 -8.16 -4.79 22.96
CA ILE A 120 -7.54 -5.56 21.88
C ILE A 120 -7.94 -5.09 20.46
N GLN A 121 -9.15 -4.55 20.31
CA GLN A 121 -9.64 -4.02 19.04
C GLN A 121 -8.87 -2.76 18.61
N LEU A 122 -8.60 -1.83 19.55
CA LEU A 122 -7.85 -0.61 19.28
C LEU A 122 -6.37 -0.91 19.02
N GLN A 123 -5.78 -1.82 19.81
CA GLN A 123 -4.38 -2.21 19.64
C GLN A 123 -4.11 -2.80 18.25
N ARG A 124 -5.03 -3.64 17.75
CA ARG A 124 -4.93 -4.22 16.40
C ARG A 124 -5.09 -3.17 15.30
N ALA A 125 -6.06 -2.25 15.44
CA ALA A 125 -6.26 -1.17 14.46
C ALA A 125 -5.04 -0.25 14.39
N MET A 126 -4.49 0.12 15.54
CA MET A 126 -3.29 0.96 15.64
C MET A 126 -2.06 0.26 15.06
N ALA A 127 -1.89 -1.04 15.32
CA ALA A 127 -0.79 -1.81 14.74
C ALA A 127 -0.88 -1.85 13.20
N ALA A 128 -2.06 -2.12 12.64
CA ALA A 128 -2.27 -2.16 11.19
C ALA A 128 -2.05 -0.80 10.52
N GLU A 129 -2.50 0.30 11.14
CA GLU A 129 -2.25 1.66 10.64
C GLU A 129 -0.75 2.01 10.70
N ALA A 130 -0.09 1.70 11.81
CA ALA A 130 1.34 1.97 11.99
C ALA A 130 2.20 1.18 10.99
N GLU A 131 1.86 -0.07 10.71
CA GLU A 131 2.54 -0.90 9.70
C GLU A 131 2.37 -0.31 8.29
N ALA A 132 1.14 0.02 7.88
CA ALA A 132 0.87 0.64 6.58
C ALA A 132 1.63 1.97 6.40
N ALA A 133 1.68 2.81 7.44
CA ALA A 133 2.42 4.07 7.42
C ALA A 133 3.94 3.85 7.31
N ARG A 134 4.50 2.85 8.01
CA ARG A 134 5.93 2.49 7.94
C ARG A 134 6.31 2.02 6.54
N GLU A 135 5.53 1.11 5.95
CA GLU A 135 5.79 0.61 4.59
C GLU A 135 5.70 1.71 3.55
N ALA A 136 4.69 2.58 3.64
CA ALA A 136 4.53 3.70 2.72
C ALA A 136 5.72 4.65 2.79
N ARG A 137 6.17 5.01 4.00
CA ARG A 137 7.36 5.85 4.22
C ARG A 137 8.63 5.18 3.71
N ALA A 138 8.81 3.89 3.98
CA ALA A 138 9.98 3.14 3.52
C ALA A 138 10.09 3.16 1.98
N LYS A 139 8.97 3.00 1.26
CA LYS A 139 8.96 3.08 -0.21
C LYS A 139 9.33 4.47 -0.75
N VAL A 140 8.85 5.53 -0.11
CA VAL A 140 9.21 6.91 -0.51
C VAL A 140 10.71 7.14 -0.29
N ILE A 141 11.23 6.76 0.87
CA ILE A 141 12.65 6.91 1.20
C ILE A 141 13.52 6.08 0.24
N ALA A 142 13.11 4.86 -0.11
CA ALA A 142 13.83 4.04 -1.08
C ALA A 142 13.87 4.69 -2.46
N ALA A 143 12.72 5.15 -2.97
CA ALA A 143 12.66 5.82 -4.28
C ALA A 143 13.47 7.13 -4.30
N GLU A 144 13.42 7.91 -3.23
CA GLU A 144 14.21 9.13 -3.09
C GLU A 144 15.71 8.82 -2.98
N GLY A 145 16.08 7.77 -2.23
CA GLY A 145 17.44 7.26 -2.14
C GLY A 145 17.99 6.82 -3.49
N GLU A 146 17.20 6.10 -4.29
CA GLU A 146 17.57 5.69 -5.65
C GLU A 146 17.76 6.91 -6.58
N MET A 147 16.89 7.90 -6.51
CA MET A 147 17.01 9.12 -7.30
C MET A 147 18.28 9.91 -6.92
N ASN A 148 18.55 10.06 -5.63
CA ASN A 148 19.72 10.76 -5.13
C ASN A 148 21.02 10.02 -5.51
N ALA A 149 21.04 8.68 -5.39
CA ALA A 149 22.15 7.85 -5.86
C ALA A 149 22.37 8.01 -7.37
N SER A 150 21.29 8.00 -8.16
CA SER A 150 21.37 8.18 -9.62
C SER A 150 21.93 9.54 -10.01
N ARG A 151 21.57 10.60 -9.28
CA ARG A 151 22.10 11.95 -9.49
C ARG A 151 23.60 12.01 -9.19
N ALA A 152 24.02 11.47 -8.04
CA ALA A 152 25.43 11.41 -7.67
C ALA A 152 26.26 10.59 -8.69
N LEU A 153 25.71 9.48 -9.18
CA LEU A 153 26.37 8.68 -10.22
C LEU A 153 26.50 9.43 -11.55
N LYS A 154 25.50 10.23 -11.93
CA LYS A 154 25.57 11.09 -13.12
C LYS A 154 26.67 12.13 -12.98
N GLU A 155 26.74 12.81 -11.84
CA GLU A 155 27.79 13.81 -11.56
C GLU A 155 29.18 13.15 -11.59
N ALA A 156 29.34 11.99 -10.94
CA ALA A 156 30.58 11.23 -11.00
C ALA A 156 30.95 10.82 -12.44
N SER A 157 29.97 10.41 -13.25
CA SER A 157 30.18 10.06 -14.66
C SER A 157 30.69 11.26 -15.48
N LEU A 158 30.13 12.46 -15.26
CA LEU A 158 30.57 13.69 -15.93
C LEU A 158 32.03 14.01 -15.57
N VAL A 159 32.37 13.99 -14.28
CA VAL A 159 33.76 14.25 -13.81
C VAL A 159 34.76 13.22 -14.36
N ILE A 160 34.35 11.95 -14.45
CA ILE A 160 35.17 10.88 -15.05
C ILE A 160 35.36 11.11 -16.55
N SER A 161 34.31 11.58 -17.25
CA SER A 161 34.40 11.90 -18.68
C SER A 161 35.33 13.08 -18.95
N GLU A 162 35.39 14.06 -18.04
CA GLU A 162 36.32 15.19 -18.15
C GLU A 162 37.79 14.77 -18.00
N SER A 163 38.06 13.68 -17.26
CA SER A 163 39.41 13.21 -16.95
C SER A 163 39.63 11.73 -17.34
N PRO A 164 40.15 11.44 -18.56
CA PRO A 164 40.32 10.06 -19.02
C PRO A 164 41.26 9.21 -18.15
N SER A 165 42.18 9.85 -17.40
CA SER A 165 43.04 9.19 -16.42
C SER A 165 42.27 8.61 -15.22
N ALA A 166 41.09 9.15 -14.89
CA ALA A 166 40.25 8.63 -13.80
C ALA A 166 39.65 7.26 -14.11
N LEU A 167 39.34 6.97 -15.38
CA LEU A 167 38.89 5.64 -15.82
C LEU A 167 39.98 4.58 -15.60
N GLN A 168 41.24 4.91 -15.89
CA GLN A 168 42.36 4.00 -15.67
C GLN A 168 42.59 3.72 -14.18
N LEU A 169 42.49 4.74 -13.32
CA LEU A 169 42.59 4.54 -11.86
C LEU A 169 41.45 3.68 -11.32
N ARG A 170 40.21 3.93 -11.77
CA ARG A 170 39.05 3.10 -11.39
C ARG A 170 39.18 1.66 -11.89
N TYR A 171 39.71 1.46 -13.08
CA TYR A 171 40.04 0.13 -13.62
C TYR A 171 41.05 -0.60 -12.72
N LEU A 172 42.15 0.06 -12.35
CA LEU A 172 43.15 -0.51 -11.43
C LEU A 172 42.57 -0.80 -10.04
N GLN A 173 41.71 0.08 -9.50
CA GLN A 173 41.02 -0.17 -8.23
C GLN A 173 40.08 -1.39 -8.31
N THR A 174 39.32 -1.53 -9.40
CA THR A 174 38.48 -2.72 -9.60
C THR A 174 39.31 -3.99 -9.70
N LEU A 175 40.46 -3.95 -10.39
CA LEU A 175 41.38 -5.08 -10.46
C LEU A 175 41.98 -5.42 -9.10
N SER A 176 42.36 -4.42 -8.29
CA SER A 176 42.88 -4.62 -6.93
C SER A 176 41.82 -5.20 -5.99
N ALA A 177 40.56 -4.76 -6.11
CA ALA A 177 39.45 -5.28 -5.31
C ALA A 177 39.13 -6.74 -5.68
N ILE A 178 39.08 -7.06 -6.98
CA ILE A 178 38.87 -8.41 -7.49
C ILE A 178 40.03 -9.35 -7.11
N ALA A 179 41.27 -8.85 -7.14
CA ALA A 179 42.45 -9.64 -6.72
C ALA A 179 42.48 -9.91 -5.20
N ALA A 180 41.83 -9.06 -4.40
CA ALA A 180 41.74 -9.22 -2.95
C ALA A 180 40.64 -10.22 -2.52
N GLU A 181 39.51 -10.26 -3.23
CA GLU A 181 38.54 -11.35 -3.09
C GLU A 181 39.13 -12.63 -3.67
N ARG A 182 39.33 -13.67 -2.85
CA ARG A 182 39.98 -14.95 -3.21
C ARG A 182 39.21 -15.75 -4.28
N ASN A 183 39.13 -15.25 -5.52
CA ASN A 183 38.41 -15.86 -6.62
C ASN A 183 39.39 -16.31 -7.71
N SER A 184 39.35 -17.59 -8.09
CA SER A 184 40.34 -18.22 -8.98
C SER A 184 40.17 -17.88 -10.48
N THR A 185 39.18 -17.07 -10.82
CA THR A 185 38.85 -16.72 -12.22
C THR A 185 39.00 -15.21 -12.41
N ILE A 186 40.14 -14.80 -12.98
CA ILE A 186 40.42 -13.40 -13.32
C ILE A 186 39.77 -13.10 -14.67
N ILE A 187 38.56 -12.54 -14.65
CA ILE A 187 37.91 -12.06 -15.87
C ILE A 187 38.53 -10.70 -16.17
N PHE A 188 39.36 -10.64 -17.21
CA PHE A 188 39.97 -9.40 -17.70
C PHE A 188 39.02 -8.77 -18.72
N PRO A 189 38.29 -7.69 -18.38
CA PRO A 189 37.49 -7.00 -19.38
C PRO A 189 38.46 -6.27 -20.31
N VAL A 190 38.62 -6.81 -21.52
CA VAL A 190 39.48 -6.21 -22.55
C VAL A 190 38.72 -5.00 -23.13
N PRO A 191 39.33 -3.80 -23.16
CA PRO A 191 38.72 -2.61 -23.75
C PRO A 191 38.34 -2.85 -25.21
N ILE A 192 37.14 -2.45 -25.58
CA ILE A 192 36.63 -2.58 -26.95
C ILE A 192 37.52 -1.81 -27.94
N ASP A 193 38.21 -0.75 -27.50
CA ASP A 193 39.16 0.01 -28.31
C ASP A 193 40.31 -0.86 -28.85
N ILE A 194 40.82 -1.80 -28.05
CA ILE A 194 41.86 -2.75 -28.48
C ILE A 194 41.30 -3.71 -29.53
N ILE A 195 40.06 -4.20 -29.32
CA ILE A 195 39.38 -5.11 -30.24
C ILE A 195 39.05 -4.43 -31.57
N GLN A 196 38.65 -3.15 -31.54
CA GLN A 196 38.34 -2.35 -32.74
C GLN A 196 39.60 -2.06 -33.55
N HIS A 197 40.73 -1.75 -32.93
CA HIS A 197 41.99 -1.52 -33.64
C HIS A 197 42.49 -2.78 -34.36
N PHE A 198 42.29 -3.96 -33.76
CA PHE A 198 42.60 -5.24 -34.40
C PHE A 198 41.61 -5.63 -35.52
N THR A 199 40.34 -5.23 -35.41
CA THR A 199 39.31 -5.55 -36.41
C THR A 199 39.33 -4.59 -37.61
N SER A 200 39.60 -3.30 -37.40
CA SER A 200 39.69 -2.30 -38.47
C SER A 200 40.87 -2.55 -39.41
N LYS A 201 41.95 -3.16 -38.93
CA LYS A 201 43.14 -3.47 -39.74
C LYS A 201 42.96 -4.68 -40.67
N LYS A 202 41.84 -5.41 -40.57
CA LYS A 202 41.52 -6.58 -41.41
C LYS A 202 40.68 -6.23 -42.66
N ASN A 203 40.21 -4.99 -42.76
CA ASN A 203 39.35 -4.50 -43.85
C ASN A 203 40.06 -3.56 -44.84
N GLU A 204 41.38 -3.41 -44.73
CA GLU A 204 42.31 -2.96 -45.80
C GLU A 204 43.13 -4.17 -46.27
#